data_AF-A0AB39TXP6-F1
#
_entry.id   AF-A0AB39TXP6-F1
#
_cell.length_a   1.000
_cell.length_b   1.000
_cell.length_c   1.000
_cell.angle_alpha   90.00
_cell.angle_beta   90.00
_cell.angle_gamma   90.00
#
_symmetry.space_group_name_H-M   'P 1'
#
loop_
_entity.id
_entity.type
_entity.pdbx_description
1 polymer ?
#
loop_
_entity_poly.entity_id
_entity_poly.type
_entity_poly.pdbx_seq_one_letter_code
_entity_poly.pdbx_strand_id
1 'polypeptide(L)'
;MGKPLLSLHGTLDALLPITLHSDRYTHLVATAGRAHLHRQYRIEAGNHVDGFCDTYPDRLRPLLPFYRTAFKALEAWVDHATQPPTNRTVPWTTDVDPADIGTW
;
A
#
# COMPACT_ATOMS: atom_id res chain seq x y z
N MET A 1 14.96 -9.68 14.78
CA MET A 1 14.05 -9.84 13.62
C MET A 1 12.67 -10.24 14.15
N GLY A 2 11.62 -9.49 13.86
CA GLY A 2 10.29 -9.69 14.51
C GLY A 2 9.36 -8.48 14.47
N LYS A 3 9.73 -7.41 13.76
CA LYS A 3 8.98 -6.16 13.70
C LYS A 3 7.93 -6.22 12.58
N PRO A 4 6.80 -5.54 12.74
CA PRO A 4 5.82 -5.38 11.67
C PRO A 4 6.41 -4.71 10.42
N LEU A 5 5.84 -5.04 9.26
CA LEU A 5 6.17 -4.42 7.97
C LEU A 5 4.89 -4.18 7.17
N LEU A 6 4.73 -2.96 6.67
CA LEU A 6 3.68 -2.61 5.71
C LEU A 6 4.33 -2.35 4.36
N SER A 7 3.84 -2.99 3.31
CA SER A 7 4.24 -2.78 1.93
C SER A 7 3.11 -2.09 1.16
N LEU A 8 3.43 -0.98 0.49
CA LEU A 8 2.53 -0.28 -0.42
C LEU A 8 3.09 -0.37 -1.83
N HIS A 9 2.23 -0.58 -2.82
CA HIS A 9 2.66 -0.71 -4.21
C HIS A 9 1.53 -0.29 -5.15
N GLY A 10 1.82 0.56 -6.13
CA GLY A 10 0.85 1.02 -7.13
C GLY A 10 0.53 -0.06 -8.18
N THR A 11 -0.74 -0.28 -8.51
CA THR A 11 -1.10 -1.33 -9.48
C THR A 11 -0.63 -1.05 -10.92
N LEU A 12 -0.28 0.20 -11.22
CA LEU A 12 0.26 0.66 -12.49
C LEU A 12 1.74 1.09 -12.36
N ASP A 13 2.49 0.50 -11.43
CA ASP A 13 3.92 0.73 -11.28
C ASP A 13 4.66 0.43 -12.59
N ALA A 14 5.14 1.49 -13.25
CA ALA A 14 5.81 1.43 -14.54
C ALA A 14 7.31 1.10 -14.44
N LEU A 15 7.89 1.04 -13.23
CA LEU A 15 9.29 0.72 -13.01
C LEU A 15 9.48 -0.72 -12.51
N LEU A 16 8.67 -1.13 -11.53
CA LEU A 16 8.74 -2.43 -10.87
C LEU A 16 7.40 -3.14 -11.01
N PRO A 17 7.27 -4.16 -11.87
CA PRO A 17 6.03 -4.92 -12.00
C PRO A 17 5.61 -5.53 -10.66
N ILE A 18 4.43 -5.16 -10.17
CA ILE A 18 3.92 -5.52 -8.84
C ILE A 18 3.90 -7.03 -8.59
N THR A 19 3.51 -7.80 -9.62
CA THR A 19 3.37 -9.25 -9.55
C THR A 19 4.70 -9.96 -9.36
N LEU A 20 5.82 -9.34 -9.78
CA LEU A 20 7.18 -9.87 -9.66
C LEU A 20 7.87 -9.42 -8.36
N HIS A 21 7.39 -8.35 -7.73
CA HIS A 21 8.03 -7.74 -6.56
C HIS A 21 7.16 -7.89 -5.31
N SER A 22 6.25 -6.94 -5.05
CA SER A 22 5.50 -6.91 -3.79
C SER A 22 4.61 -8.14 -3.62
N ASP A 23 3.96 -8.62 -4.68
CA ASP A 23 3.14 -9.83 -4.59
C ASP A 23 3.97 -11.08 -4.28
N ARG A 24 5.15 -11.19 -4.90
CA ARG A 24 6.09 -12.27 -4.60
C ARG A 24 6.60 -12.18 -3.16
N TYR A 25 6.94 -10.98 -2.69
CA TYR A 25 7.40 -10.79 -1.32
C TYR A 25 6.32 -11.17 -0.29
N THR A 26 5.07 -10.76 -0.51
CA THR A 26 3.93 -11.18 0.32
C THR A 26 3.81 -12.70 0.38
N HIS A 27 3.95 -13.38 -0.76
CA HIS A 27 3.94 -14.85 -0.80
C HIS A 27 5.12 -15.45 -0.02
N LEU A 28 6.34 -14.95 -0.20
CA LEU A 28 7.52 -15.43 0.51
C LEU A 28 7.39 -15.28 2.03
N VAL A 29 6.84 -14.16 2.50
CA VAL A 29 6.59 -13.91 3.92
C VAL A 29 5.54 -14.89 4.47
N ALA A 30 4.48 -15.16 3.71
CA ALA A 30 3.46 -16.13 4.09
C ALA A 30 4.03 -17.55 4.18
N THR A 31 4.79 -17.98 3.15
CA THR A 31 5.47 -19.29 3.12
C THR A 31 6.47 -19.46 4.25
N ALA A 32 7.11 -18.37 4.71
CA ALA A 32 7.98 -18.38 5.87
C ALA A 32 7.23 -18.43 7.22
N GLY A 33 5.89 -18.49 7.24
CA GLY A 33 5.09 -18.50 8.47
C GLY A 33 5.01 -17.14 9.18
N ARG A 34 5.36 -16.05 8.49
CA ARG A 34 5.47 -14.70 9.08
C ARG A 34 4.39 -13.73 8.59
N ALA A 35 3.31 -14.25 8.00
CA ALA A 35 2.17 -13.45 7.53
C ALA A 35 1.58 -12.53 8.61
N HIS A 36 1.64 -12.93 9.89
CA HIS A 36 1.15 -12.13 11.00
C HIS A 36 1.93 -10.81 11.18
N LEU A 37 3.17 -10.70 10.70
CA LEU A 37 4.01 -9.50 10.79
C LEU A 37 3.95 -8.60 9.55
N HIS A 38 3.22 -9.00 8.51
CA HIS A 38 3.24 -8.29 7.24
C HIS A 38 1.84 -7.91 6.79
N ARG A 39 1.73 -6.72 6.18
CA ARG A 39 0.58 -6.35 5.37
C ARG A 39 1.01 -5.80 4.01
N GLN A 40 0.22 -6.09 2.99
CA GLN A 40 0.36 -5.51 1.65
C GLN A 40 -0.89 -4.72 1.26
N TYR A 41 -0.69 -3.49 0.80
CA TYR A 41 -1.73 -2.64 0.22
C TYR A 41 -1.39 -2.34 -1.24
N ARG A 42 -2.24 -2.82 -2.15
CA ARG A 42 -2.15 -2.50 -3.58
C ARG A 42 -2.98 -1.26 -3.84
N ILE A 43 -2.35 -0.19 -4.31
CA ILE A 43 -3.06 1.07 -4.55
C ILE A 43 -3.46 1.08 -6.01
N GLU A 44 -4.75 0.86 -6.28
CA GLU A 44 -5.29 0.94 -7.63
C GLU A 44 -4.91 2.29 -8.27
N ALA A 45 -4.57 2.29 -9.56
CA ALA A 45 -4.12 3.48 -10.30
C ALA A 45 -2.88 4.19 -9.72
N GLY A 46 -2.15 3.58 -8.77
CA GLY A 46 -0.86 4.10 -8.33
C GLY A 46 0.27 3.71 -9.28
N ASN A 47 1.24 4.60 -9.48
CA ASN A 47 2.50 4.32 -10.19
C ASN A 47 3.61 3.90 -9.18
N HIS A 48 4.89 3.83 -9.60
CA HIS A 48 6.03 3.55 -8.71
C HIS A 48 6.17 4.57 -7.57
N VAL A 49 6.02 5.84 -7.96
CA VAL A 49 5.97 7.05 -7.14
C VAL A 49 4.97 8.00 -7.82
N ASP A 50 4.82 9.22 -7.32
CA ASP A 50 3.79 10.16 -7.81
C ASP A 50 4.12 10.78 -9.19
N GLY A 51 5.20 10.33 -9.84
CA GLY A 51 5.56 10.75 -11.19
C GLY A 51 4.46 10.46 -12.21
N PHE A 52 4.28 11.39 -13.15
CA PHE A 52 3.28 11.38 -14.22
C PHE A 52 1.82 11.58 -13.80
N CYS A 53 1.50 11.80 -12.52
CA CYS A 53 0.13 12.11 -12.10
C CYS A 53 -0.41 13.38 -12.80
N ASP A 54 0.42 14.40 -13.00
CA ASP A 54 0.04 15.63 -13.72
C ASP A 54 -0.20 15.39 -15.22
N THR A 55 0.47 14.37 -15.80
CA THR A 55 0.34 14.03 -17.23
C THR A 55 -0.85 13.12 -17.50
N TYR A 56 -1.19 12.25 -16.54
CA TYR A 56 -2.28 11.27 -16.66
C TYR A 56 -3.25 11.35 -15.48
N PRO A 57 -3.89 12.51 -15.23
CA PRO A 57 -4.75 12.72 -14.07
C PRO A 57 -5.98 11.80 -14.06
N ASP A 58 -6.46 11.37 -15.24
CA ASP A 58 -7.59 10.46 -15.39
C ASP A 58 -7.18 8.97 -15.39
N ARG A 59 -5.92 8.66 -15.05
CA ARG A 59 -5.41 7.28 -15.01
C ARG A 59 -4.55 6.97 -13.80
N LEU A 60 -3.92 7.98 -13.22
CA LEU A 60 -3.02 7.85 -12.08
C LEU A 60 -3.52 8.66 -10.90
N ARG A 61 -3.35 8.09 -9.70
CA ARG A 61 -3.55 8.83 -8.44
C ARG A 61 -2.26 8.83 -7.62
N PRO A 62 -2.01 9.90 -6.84
CA PRO A 62 -0.83 10.00 -6.00
C PRO A 62 -0.85 8.97 -4.85
N LEU A 63 0.34 8.46 -4.51
CA LEU A 63 0.58 7.51 -3.43
C LEU A 63 0.89 8.17 -2.07
N LEU A 64 1.41 9.40 -2.05
CA LEU A 64 1.79 10.13 -0.82
C LEU A 64 0.77 10.02 0.33
N PRO A 65 -0.54 10.18 0.09
CA PRO A 65 -1.52 10.08 1.16
C PRO A 65 -1.60 8.68 1.79
N PHE A 66 -1.51 7.63 0.97
CA PHE A 66 -1.49 6.24 1.44
C PHE A 66 -0.21 5.94 2.22
N TYR A 67 0.94 6.52 1.83
CA TYR A 67 2.17 6.44 2.63
C TYR A 67 1.98 7.04 4.02
N ARG A 68 1.33 8.20 4.15
CA ARG A 68 1.05 8.83 5.45
C ARG A 68 0.13 7.97 6.31
N THR A 69 -0.93 7.41 5.72
CA THR A 69 -1.84 6.49 6.44
C THR A 69 -1.14 5.24 6.91
N ALA A 70 -0.35 4.60 6.04
CA ALA A 70 0.40 3.41 6.42
C ALA A 70 1.44 3.72 7.49
N PHE A 71 2.09 4.88 7.43
CA PHE A 71 3.03 5.28 8.46
C PHE A 71 2.36 5.40 9.83
N LYS A 72 1.24 6.14 9.93
CA LYS A 72 0.44 6.24 11.16
C LYS A 72 -0.03 4.89 11.68
N ALA A 73 -0.42 4.00 10.77
CA ALA A 73 -0.86 2.67 11.16
C ALA A 73 0.29 1.78 11.61
N LEU A 74 1.50 1.97 11.07
CA LEU A 74 2.70 1.30 11.55
C LEU A 74 3.08 1.81 12.94
N GLU A 75 3.01 3.12 13.21
CA GLU A 75 3.17 3.69 14.55
C GLU A 75 2.18 3.05 15.52
N ALA A 76 0.88 3.05 15.20
CA ALA A 76 -0.15 2.43 16.04
C ALA A 76 0.08 0.93 16.28
N TRP A 77 0.59 0.21 15.29
CA TRP A 77 0.92 -1.22 15.46
C TRP A 77 2.14 -1.41 16.36
N VAL A 78 3.19 -0.62 16.17
CA VAL A 78 4.43 -0.75 16.96
C VAL A 78 4.24 -0.27 18.40
N ASP A 79 3.56 0.85 18.61
CA ASP A 79 3.48 1.51 19.92
C ASP A 79 2.29 1.01 20.75
N HIS A 80 1.22 0.54 20.10
CA HIS A 80 -0.04 0.22 20.77
C HIS A 80 -0.60 -1.17 20.41
N ALA A 81 0.12 -1.97 19.62
CA ALA A 81 -0.33 -3.28 19.13
C ALA A 81 -1.65 -3.25 18.31
N THR A 82 -2.09 -2.07 17.87
CA THR A 82 -3.27 -1.89 17.04
C THR A 82 -2.94 -2.33 15.61
N GLN A 83 -3.40 -3.53 15.23
CA GLN A 83 -3.11 -4.05 13.90
C GLN A 83 -3.87 -3.27 12.83
N PRO A 84 -3.23 -2.94 11.70
CA PRO A 84 -3.92 -2.38 10.56
C PRO A 84 -4.73 -3.47 9.84
N PRO A 85 -5.58 -3.09 8.88
CA PRO A 85 -6.38 -4.06 8.13
C PRO A 85 -5.55 -5.16 7.46
N THR A 86 -6.20 -6.25 7.10
CA THR A 86 -5.56 -7.32 6.32
C THR A 86 -5.17 -6.82 4.92
N ASN A 87 -4.30 -7.59 4.26
CA ASN A 87 -3.88 -7.34 2.88
C ASN A 87 -5.09 -7.01 1.99
N ARG A 88 -5.01 -5.95 1.19
CA ARG A 88 -6.10 -5.54 0.29
C ARG A 88 -5.61 -4.74 -0.90
N THR A 89 -6.47 -4.68 -1.92
CA THR A 89 -6.40 -3.64 -2.94
C THR A 89 -7.28 -2.48 -2.48
N VAL A 90 -6.71 -1.28 -2.42
CA VAL A 90 -7.43 -0.06 -2.15
C VAL A 90 -8.02 0.40 -3.47
N PRO A 91 -9.35 0.41 -3.64
CA PRO A 91 -9.95 0.71 -4.94
C PRO A 91 -9.78 2.19 -5.30
N TRP A 92 -9.80 2.49 -6.59
CA TRP A 92 -9.96 3.86 -7.07
C TRP A 92 -11.44 4.11 -7.35
N THR A 93 -12.14 4.65 -6.37
CA THR A 93 -13.51 5.14 -6.57
C THR A 93 -13.43 6.60 -7.02
N THR A 94 -14.29 6.99 -7.96
CA THR A 94 -14.36 8.39 -8.45
C THR A 94 -15.06 9.33 -7.48
N ASP A 95 -15.72 8.77 -6.44
CA ASP A 95 -16.44 9.50 -5.41
C ASP A 95 -15.63 9.70 -4.11
N VAL A 96 -14.30 9.61 -4.15
CA VAL A 96 -13.45 9.72 -2.95
C VAL A 96 -13.39 11.16 -2.46
N ASP A 97 -13.90 11.39 -1.25
CA ASP A 97 -13.68 12.62 -0.49
C ASP A 97 -12.16 12.88 -0.36
N PRO A 98 -11.64 14.09 -0.57
CA PRO A 98 -10.27 14.47 -0.22
C PRO A 98 -9.81 14.02 1.20
N ALA A 99 -10.74 13.84 2.13
CA ALA A 99 -10.52 13.28 3.47
C ALA A 99 -10.35 11.75 3.50
N ASP A 100 -10.92 11.03 2.53
CA ASP A 100 -10.75 9.58 2.32
C ASP A 100 -9.43 9.25 1.60
N ILE A 101 -8.69 10.28 1.20
CA ILE A 101 -7.29 10.15 0.82
C ILE A 101 -6.44 9.85 2.07
N GLY A 102 -6.70 8.70 2.68
CA GLY A 102 -6.11 8.30 3.94
C GLY A 102 -6.83 7.15 4.67
N THR A 103 -7.89 6.59 4.12
CA THR A 103 -8.59 5.42 4.67
C THR A 103 -8.42 4.23 3.71
N TRP A 104 -8.21 3.07 4.30
CA TRP A 104 -7.80 1.83 3.63
C TRP A 104 -8.79 1.24 2.64
#